data_AF-A0A0D9YW65-F1
#
_entry.id   AF-A0A0D9YW65-F1
#
_cell.length_a   1.000
_cell.length_b   1.000
_cell.length_c   1.000
_cell.angle_alpha   90.00
_cell.angle_beta   90.00
_cell.angle_gamma   90.00
#
_symmetry.space_group_name_H-M   'P 1'
#
loop_
_entity.id
_entity.type
_entity.pdbx_description
1 polymer ?
#
loop_
_entity_poly.entity_id
_entity_poly.type
_entity_poly.pdbx_seq_one_letter_code
_entity_poly.pdbx_strand_id
1 'polypeptide(L)' 'MTRRAPVHARDELRQTVRAEIEKNRRCDDKQKIKFLISEGLQRLKGLDEMLDMTGNS' A
#
# COMPACT_ATOMS: atom_id res chain seq x y z
N MET A 1 -9.13 17.08 -11.50
CA MET A 1 -9.42 15.79 -12.17
C MET A 1 -8.92 14.69 -11.24
N THR A 2 -9.80 13.82 -10.75
CA THR A 2 -9.41 12.78 -9.79
C THR A 2 -8.63 11.69 -10.51
N ARG A 3 -7.30 11.75 -10.40
CA ARG A 3 -6.35 10.76 -10.92
C ARG A 3 -6.65 9.42 -10.26
N ARG A 4 -7.34 8.52 -10.97
CA ARG A 4 -7.66 7.17 -10.46
C ARG A 4 -6.71 6.19 -11.11
N ALA A 5 -5.97 5.44 -10.29
CA ALA A 5 -5.24 4.26 -10.74
C ALA A 5 -6.18 3.34 -11.55
N PRO A 6 -5.67 2.68 -12.61
CA PRO A 6 -6.43 1.71 -13.39
C PRO A 6 -7.13 0.70 -12.47
N VAL A 7 -8.37 0.34 -12.78
CA VAL A 7 -9.23 -0.46 -11.88
C VAL A 7 -8.57 -1.79 -11.48
N HIS A 8 -7.88 -2.45 -12.40
CA HIS A 8 -7.13 -3.68 -12.14
C HIS A 8 -5.98 -3.48 -11.13
N ALA A 9 -5.23 -2.39 -11.25
CA ALA A 9 -4.14 -2.07 -10.32
C ALA A 9 -4.65 -1.77 -8.91
N ARG A 10 -5.86 -1.19 -8.77
CA ARG A 10 -6.50 -0.99 -7.46
C ARG A 10 -6.88 -2.30 -6.79
N ASP A 11 -7.37 -3.27 -7.56
CA ASP A 11 -7.76 -4.57 -7.03
C ASP A 11 -6.55 -5.40 -6.62
N GLU A 12 -5.47 -5.36 -7.39
CA GLU A 12 -4.18 -5.97 -7.05
C GLU A 12 -3.58 -5.37 -5.77
N LEU A 13 -3.59 -4.03 -5.64
CA LEU A 13 -3.13 -3.36 -4.43
C LEU A 13 -3.97 -3.80 -3.21
N ARG A 14 -5.30 -3.87 -3.38
CA ARG A 14 -6.21 -4.29 -2.31
C ARG A 14 -5.97 -5.74 -1.89
N GLN A 15 -5.72 -6.64 -2.83
CA GLN A 15 -5.38 -8.03 -2.55
C GLN A 15 -4.03 -8.13 -1.83
N THR A 16 -3.03 -7.38 -2.28
CA THR A 16 -1.69 -7.34 -1.66
C THR A 16 -1.75 -6.86 -0.21
N VAL A 17 -2.48 -5.78 0.05
CA VAL A 17 -2.70 -5.27 1.43
C VAL A 17 -3.38 -6.34 2.29
N ARG A 18 -4.42 -6.99 1.79
CA ARG A 18 -5.11 -8.07 2.53
C ARG A 18 -4.19 -9.24 2.84
N ALA A 19 -3.36 -9.67 1.89
CA ALA A 19 -2.42 -10.75 2.07
C ALA A 19 -1.38 -10.43 3.16
N GLU A 20 -0.85 -9.21 3.17
CA GLU A 20 0.10 -8.78 4.21
C GLU A 20 -0.54 -8.66 5.59
N ILE A 21 -1.79 -8.21 5.68
CA ILE A 21 -2.53 -8.22 6.96
C ILE A 21 -2.79 -9.64 7.45
N GLU A 22 -3.23 -10.56 6.58
CA GLU A 22 -3.50 -11.95 6.98
C GLU A 22 -2.22 -12.67 7.43
N LYS A 23 -1.11 -12.47 6.71
CA LYS A 23 0.21 -12.99 7.07
C LYS A 23 0.68 -12.54 8.46
N ASN A 24 0.33 -11.32 8.86
CA ASN A 24 0.70 -10.74 10.14
C ASN A 24 -0.45 -10.73 11.17
N ARG A 25 -1.56 -11.44 10.91
CA ARG A 25 -2.79 -11.37 11.72
C ARG A 25 -2.60 -11.72 13.19
N ARG A 26 -1.62 -12.57 13.50
CA ARG A 26 -1.29 -13.02 14.86
C ARG A 26 -0.05 -12.32 15.45
N CYS A 27 0.46 -11.27 14.81
CA CYS A 27 1.60 -10.52 15.32
C CYS A 27 1.20 -9.78 16.59
N ASP A 28 1.86 -10.10 17.71
CA ASP A 28 1.69 -9.49 19.03
C ASP A 28 2.92 -8.66 19.46
N ASP A 29 4.02 -8.74 18.70
CA ASP A 29 5.21 -7.91 18.89
C ASP A 29 4.93 -6.44 18.53
N LYS A 30 4.85 -5.60 19.57
CA LYS A 30 4.59 -4.17 19.45
C LYS A 30 5.60 -3.42 18.55
N GLN A 31 6.87 -3.79 18.58
CA GLN A 31 7.89 -3.12 17.76
C GLN A 31 7.73 -3.52 16.30
N LYS A 32 7.50 -4.81 16.06
CA LYS A 32 7.24 -5.32 14.70
C LYS A 32 5.98 -4.73 14.09
N ILE A 33 4.90 -4.59 14.86
CA ILE A 33 3.66 -3.93 14.41
C ILE A 33 3.94 -2.48 13.98
N LYS A 34 4.66 -1.71 14.82
CA LYS A 34 5.03 -0.32 14.48
C LYS A 34 5.87 -0.23 13.22
N PHE A 35 6.85 -1.14 13.08
CA PHE A 35 7.70 -1.22 11.91
C PHE A 35 6.87 -1.49 10.65
N LEU A 36 6.04 -2.53 10.65
CA LEU A 36 5.20 -2.92 9.50
C LEU A 36 4.24 -1.80 9.08
N ILE A 37 3.63 -1.10 10.05
CA ILE A 37 2.77 0.05 9.76
C ILE A 37 3.57 1.18 9.11
N SER A 38 4.74 1.51 9.67
CA SER A 38 5.59 2.60 9.14
C SER A 38 6.09 2.28 7.73
N GLU A 39 6.53 1.05 7.51
CA GLU A 39 6.95 0.56 6.20
C GLU A 39 5.80 0.59 5.18
N GLY A 40 4.61 0.11 5.57
CA GLY A 40 3.42 0.13 4.71
C GLY A 40 3.02 1.54 4.29
N LEU A 41 3.05 2.51 5.21
CA LEU A 41 2.78 3.92 4.92
C LEU A 41 3.80 4.50 3.92
N GLN A 42 5.09 4.19 4.08
CA GLN A 42 6.12 4.65 3.15
C GLN A 42 5.92 4.08 1.74
N ARG A 43 5.56 2.80 1.63
CA ARG A 43 5.24 2.17 0.33
C ARG A 43 4.02 2.79 -0.34
N LEU A 44 2.97 3.11 0.43
CA LEU A 44 1.78 3.80 -0.09
C LEU A 44 2.13 5.21 -0.60
N LYS A 45 2.98 5.95 0.12
CA LYS A 45 3.45 7.26 -0.33
C LYS A 45 4.23 7.18 -1.65
N GLY A 46 5.15 6.22 -1.77
CA GLY A 46 5.89 6.01 -3.02
C GLY A 46 4.97 5.64 -4.20
N LEU A 47 3.92 4.84 -3.95
CA LEU A 47 2.93 4.51 -4.96
C LEU A 47 2.13 5.73 -5.41
N ASP A 48 1.71 6.59 -4.48
CA ASP A 48 1.00 7.84 -4.77
C ASP A 48 1.86 8.79 -5.62
N GLU A 49 3.13 8.96 -5.24
CA GLU A 49 4.11 9.75 -6.00
C GLU A 49 4.31 9.21 -7.44
N MET A 50 4.41 7.88 -7.62
CA MET A 50 4.54 7.26 -8.95
C MET A 50 3.28 7.45 -9.81
N LEU A 51 2.09 7.33 -9.21
CA LEU A 51 0.83 7.57 -9.90
C LEU A 51 0.69 9.04 -10.32
N ASP A 52 1.20 9.97 -9.50
CA ASP A 52 1.21 11.38 -9.82
C ASP A 52 2.18 11.75 -10.94
N MET A 53 3.36 11.12 -10.99
CA MET A 53 4.33 11.33 -12.08
C MET A 53 3.87 10.76 -13.41
N THR A 54 3.12 9.66 -13.41
CA THR A 54 2.61 9.00 -14.63
C THR A 54 1.51 9.83 -15.33
N GLY A 55 0.84 10.74 -14.61
CA GLY A 55 -0.23 11.61 -15.14
C GLY A 55 0.24 12.86 -15.88
N ASN A 56 1.48 12.90 -16.40
CA ASN A 56 2.14 14.07 -16.98
C ASN A 56 2.51 13.89 -18.48
N SER A 57 1.78 13.06 -19.23
CA SER A 57 1.89 12.89 -20.69
C SER A 57 0.63 13.34 -21.40
#